data_AF-A0A2N0SJN9-F1
#
_entry.id   AF-A0A2N0SJN9-F1
#
_cell.length_a   1.000
_cell.length_b   1.000
_cell.length_c   1.000
_cell.angle_alpha   90.00
_cell.angle_beta   90.00
_cell.angle_gamma   90.00
#
_symmetry.space_group_name_H-M   'P 1'
#
loop_
_entity.id
_entity.type
_entity.pdbx_description
1 polymer ?
#
loop_
_entity_poly.entity_id
_entity_poly.type
_entity_poly.pdbx_seq_one_letter_code
_entity_poly.pdbx_strand_id
1 'polypeptide(L)'
;MNNNKFPAQDLSCFTPFINLERLFIVNNPFYGSLKPLRDFTYLKEIGIANTDVDSGLEYLPENFFNFNATASDLGWTGAYFKRELYCTGKLAEQLKDYKIENDPLRNYDWQAWKRDNQKLINKAREQAKQEELIEIVEWDILARETKDYMKNSGVIFIKKPTIVDEMKCHLEFKLKVLIFCLILSFLCGLIKI
;
A
#
# COMPACT_ATOMS: atom_id res chain seq x y z
N MET A 1 11.94 -2.98 -11.62
CA MET A 1 12.94 -1.95 -11.29
C MET A 1 14.06 -2.59 -10.47
N ASN A 2 14.89 -3.41 -11.11
CA ASN A 2 15.94 -4.14 -10.39
C ASN A 2 17.28 -3.40 -10.52
N ASN A 3 18.15 -3.51 -9.52
CA ASN A 3 19.52 -2.99 -9.54
C ASN A 3 19.61 -1.47 -9.75
N ASN A 4 18.81 -0.68 -9.03
CA ASN A 4 18.91 0.78 -9.08
C ASN A 4 19.58 1.30 -7.80
N LYS A 5 20.16 2.49 -7.91
CA LYS A 5 20.77 3.20 -6.76
C LYS A 5 19.77 4.18 -6.16
N PHE A 6 18.55 3.71 -5.86
CA PHE A 6 17.56 4.57 -5.19
C PHE A 6 18.09 5.00 -3.82
N PRO A 7 17.70 6.19 -3.33
CA PRO A 7 17.89 6.53 -1.92
C PRO A 7 17.17 5.50 -1.05
N ALA A 8 17.77 5.16 0.09
CA ALA A 8 17.15 4.25 1.05
C ALA A 8 15.82 4.83 1.53
N GLN A 9 14.75 4.03 1.46
CA GLN A 9 13.39 4.44 1.82
C GLN A 9 12.51 3.22 2.07
N ASP A 10 11.36 3.41 2.70
CA ASP A 10 10.36 2.35 2.83
C ASP A 10 9.50 2.21 1.56
N LEU A 11 8.48 1.36 1.62
CA LEU A 11 7.58 1.11 0.49
C LEU A 11 6.45 2.14 0.35
N SER A 12 6.42 3.21 1.15
CA SER A 12 5.34 4.21 1.14
C SER A 12 5.19 4.91 -0.20
N CYS A 13 6.29 5.06 -0.96
CA CYS A 13 6.28 5.66 -2.29
C CYS A 13 5.43 4.89 -3.31
N PHE A 14 5.08 3.63 -3.03
CA PHE A 14 4.22 2.83 -3.89
C PHE A 14 2.73 2.99 -3.61
N THR A 15 2.34 3.53 -2.45
CA THR A 15 0.94 3.63 -2.00
C THR A 15 -0.04 4.23 -3.03
N PRO A 16 0.35 5.16 -3.93
CA PRO A 16 -0.57 5.66 -4.96
C PRO A 16 -0.91 4.65 -6.06
N PHE A 17 -0.16 3.56 -6.22
CA PHE A 17 -0.29 2.59 -7.32
C PHE A 17 -1.18 1.40 -6.95
N ILE A 18 -2.38 1.65 -6.44
CA ILE A 18 -3.31 0.62 -5.93
C ILE A 18 -3.70 -0.46 -6.95
N ASN A 19 -3.58 -0.17 -8.25
CA ASN A 19 -3.87 -1.10 -9.35
C ASN A 19 -2.66 -1.93 -9.78
N LEU A 20 -1.55 -1.88 -9.03
CA LEU A 20 -0.33 -2.60 -9.37
C LEU A 20 -0.54 -4.10 -9.22
N GLU A 21 -0.34 -4.84 -10.31
CA GLU A 21 -0.38 -6.31 -10.27
C GLU A 21 0.95 -6.95 -9.87
N ARG A 22 2.07 -6.27 -10.15
CA ARG A 22 3.41 -6.83 -10.00
C ARG A 22 4.39 -5.78 -9.53
N LEU A 23 5.07 -6.04 -8.42
CA LEU A 23 6.11 -5.17 -7.85
C LEU A 23 7.45 -5.89 -7.89
N PHE A 24 8.42 -5.39 -8.66
CA PHE A 24 9.78 -5.92 -8.68
C PHE A 24 10.79 -4.81 -8.37
N ILE A 25 11.39 -4.85 -7.19
CA ILE A 25 12.34 -3.89 -6.63
C ILE A 25 13.60 -4.58 -6.10
N VAL A 26 13.96 -5.72 -6.68
CA VAL A 26 15.10 -6.55 -6.29
C VAL A 26 16.41 -5.76 -6.37
N ASN A 27 17.31 -5.94 -5.39
CA ASN A 27 18.60 -5.24 -5.30
C ASN A 27 18.46 -3.71 -5.25
N ASN A 28 17.62 -3.21 -4.35
CA ASN A 28 17.50 -1.78 -4.05
C ASN A 28 17.45 -1.59 -2.53
N PRO A 29 17.85 -0.43 -1.99
CA PRO A 29 17.92 -0.20 -0.55
C PRO A 29 16.54 0.14 0.06
N PHE A 30 15.51 -0.64 -0.27
CA PHE A 30 14.21 -0.54 0.39
C PHE A 30 14.26 -1.25 1.74
N TYR A 31 13.61 -0.68 2.76
CA TYR A 31 13.57 -1.23 4.12
C TYR A 31 12.17 -1.23 4.72
N GLY A 32 12.03 -1.86 5.89
CA GLY A 32 10.80 -1.81 6.69
C GLY A 32 9.89 -3.01 6.42
N SER A 33 8.60 -2.75 6.19
CA SER A 33 7.58 -3.79 6.09
C SER A 33 6.77 -3.70 4.80
N LEU A 34 6.05 -4.77 4.49
CA LEU A 34 5.07 -4.84 3.40
C LEU A 34 3.75 -4.11 3.70
N LYS A 35 3.59 -3.49 4.88
CA LYS A 35 2.39 -2.75 5.28
C LYS A 35 1.90 -1.72 4.25
N PRO A 36 2.77 -0.94 3.57
CA PRO A 36 2.31 0.02 2.55
C PRO A 36 1.60 -0.62 1.34
N LEU A 37 1.69 -1.94 1.17
CA LEU A 37 1.05 -2.66 0.06
C LEU A 37 -0.37 -3.17 0.41
N ARG A 38 -0.91 -2.82 1.58
CA ARG A 38 -2.17 -3.37 2.11
C ARG A 38 -3.38 -3.19 1.21
N ASP A 39 -3.40 -2.11 0.43
CA ASP A 39 -4.53 -1.73 -0.42
C ASP A 39 -4.40 -2.23 -1.88
N PHE A 40 -3.37 -3.03 -2.19
CA PHE A 40 -3.04 -3.44 -3.56
C PHE A 40 -3.83 -4.68 -3.96
N THR A 41 -5.16 -4.56 -4.06
CA THR A 41 -6.09 -5.68 -4.28
C THR A 41 -5.93 -6.42 -5.62
N TYR A 42 -5.04 -5.96 -6.50
CA TYR A 42 -4.67 -6.63 -7.75
C TYR A 42 -3.28 -7.26 -7.73
N LEU A 43 -2.52 -7.15 -6.63
CA LEU A 43 -1.16 -7.64 -6.51
C LEU A 43 -1.11 -9.17 -6.59
N LYS A 44 -0.24 -9.67 -7.48
CA LYS A 44 -0.07 -11.10 -7.81
C LYS A 44 1.38 -11.53 -7.60
N GLU A 45 2.33 -10.68 -7.94
CA GLU A 45 3.76 -11.01 -7.86
C GLU A 45 4.53 -9.91 -7.14
N ILE A 46 5.39 -10.32 -6.22
CA ILE A 46 6.23 -9.41 -5.43
C ILE A 46 7.67 -9.91 -5.51
N GLY A 47 8.60 -9.04 -5.89
CA GLY A 47 10.02 -9.31 -5.92
C GLY A 47 10.79 -8.24 -5.15
N ILE A 48 11.22 -8.61 -3.95
CA ILE A 48 11.92 -7.78 -2.96
C ILE A 48 13.21 -8.45 -2.47
N ALA A 49 13.72 -9.44 -3.22
CA ALA A 49 14.99 -10.09 -2.91
C ALA A 49 16.13 -9.05 -2.83
N ASN A 50 17.05 -9.28 -1.90
CA ASN A 50 18.16 -8.40 -1.57
C ASN A 50 17.72 -6.95 -1.29
N THR A 51 16.68 -6.84 -0.45
CA THR A 51 16.26 -5.59 0.20
C THR A 51 16.25 -5.82 1.72
N ASP A 52 16.14 -4.75 2.49
CA ASP A 52 16.03 -4.80 3.96
C ASP A 52 14.55 -4.79 4.42
N VAL A 53 13.62 -5.16 3.54
CA VAL A 53 12.21 -5.37 3.88
C VAL A 53 12.08 -6.72 4.58
N ASP A 54 11.63 -6.75 5.83
CA ASP A 54 11.84 -7.90 6.72
C ASP A 54 10.57 -8.41 7.43
N SER A 55 9.43 -7.77 7.19
CA SER A 55 8.17 -8.02 7.91
C SER A 55 6.93 -7.61 7.10
N GLY A 56 5.74 -7.90 7.63
CA GLY A 56 4.48 -7.33 7.16
C GLY A 56 3.69 -8.17 6.15
N LEU A 57 3.98 -9.47 6.02
CA LEU A 57 3.20 -10.39 5.19
C LEU A 57 1.72 -10.37 5.54
N GLU A 58 1.39 -10.19 6.82
CA GLU A 58 0.03 -10.14 7.35
C GLU A 58 -0.80 -8.95 6.87
N TYR A 59 -0.16 -7.92 6.32
CA TYR A 59 -0.82 -6.77 5.72
C TYR A 59 -1.11 -6.97 4.24
N LEU A 60 -0.57 -8.02 3.59
CA LEU A 60 -0.87 -8.29 2.18
C LEU A 60 -2.38 -8.53 1.99
N PRO A 61 -2.94 -8.10 0.85
CA PRO A 61 -4.36 -8.17 0.63
C PRO A 61 -4.83 -9.62 0.44
N GLU A 62 -6.08 -9.89 0.83
CA GLU A 62 -6.66 -11.23 0.91
C GLU A 62 -6.56 -12.02 -0.42
N ASN A 63 -6.68 -11.32 -1.55
CA ASN A 63 -6.57 -11.88 -2.90
C ASN A 63 -5.18 -12.43 -3.23
N PHE A 64 -4.13 -11.97 -2.54
CA PHE A 64 -2.77 -12.47 -2.70
C PHE A 64 -2.68 -13.92 -2.18
N PHE A 65 -3.31 -14.19 -1.03
CA PHE A 65 -3.37 -15.52 -0.45
C PHE A 65 -4.36 -16.44 -1.17
N ASN A 66 -5.40 -15.86 -1.79
CA ASN A 66 -6.42 -16.60 -2.51
C ASN A 66 -5.88 -17.06 -3.87
N PHE A 67 -5.33 -18.27 -3.85
CA PHE A 67 -4.85 -18.99 -5.01
C PHE A 67 -5.88 -20.04 -5.46
N ASN A 68 -6.14 -20.14 -6.76
CA ASN A 68 -6.99 -21.19 -7.30
C ASN A 68 -6.16 -22.44 -7.60
N ALA A 69 -6.11 -23.38 -6.65
CA ALA A 69 -5.39 -24.65 -6.79
C ALA A 69 -5.79 -25.44 -8.06
N THR A 70 -7.05 -25.34 -8.49
CA THR A 70 -7.53 -26.02 -9.70
C THR A 70 -6.83 -25.51 -10.97
N ALA A 71 -6.33 -24.27 -11.00
CA ALA A 71 -5.55 -23.78 -12.13
C ALA A 71 -4.19 -24.49 -12.24
N SER A 72 -3.53 -24.77 -11.11
CA SER A 72 -2.29 -25.58 -11.10
C SER A 72 -2.57 -27.02 -11.53
N ASP A 73 -3.62 -27.64 -10.98
CA ASP A 73 -3.97 -29.03 -11.28
C ASP A 73 -4.30 -29.24 -12.77
N LEU A 74 -4.89 -28.23 -13.40
CA LEU A 74 -5.20 -28.21 -14.84
C LEU A 74 -4.02 -27.77 -15.72
N GLY A 75 -2.85 -27.52 -15.13
CA GLY A 75 -1.63 -27.13 -15.85
C GLY A 75 -1.71 -25.75 -16.51
N TRP A 76 -2.57 -24.85 -16.02
CA TRP A 76 -2.65 -23.49 -16.53
C TRP A 76 -1.43 -22.70 -16.07
N THR A 77 -0.79 -21.98 -16.98
CA THR A 77 0.46 -21.23 -16.71
C THR A 77 0.30 -19.73 -16.93
N GLY A 78 -0.94 -19.27 -17.13
CA GLY A 78 -1.24 -17.86 -17.38
C GLY A 78 -0.87 -16.99 -16.18
N ALA A 79 -0.24 -15.84 -16.44
CA ALA A 79 0.17 -14.86 -15.42
C ALA A 79 -0.99 -14.41 -14.52
N TYR A 80 -2.23 -14.49 -15.02
CA TYR A 80 -3.45 -14.21 -14.26
C TYR A 80 -3.55 -15.04 -12.95
N PHE A 81 -3.09 -16.30 -12.98
CA PHE A 81 -3.20 -17.23 -11.86
C PHE A 81 -2.00 -17.21 -10.91
N LYS A 82 -0.90 -16.53 -11.28
CA LYS A 82 0.35 -16.57 -10.52
C LYS A 82 0.26 -15.85 -9.18
N ARG A 83 0.89 -16.41 -8.15
CA ARG A 83 1.04 -15.90 -6.78
C ARG A 83 2.45 -16.18 -6.27
N GLU A 84 3.39 -15.30 -6.59
CA GLU A 84 4.82 -15.50 -6.30
C GLU A 84 5.38 -14.37 -5.43
N LEU A 85 6.24 -14.75 -4.47
CA LEU A 85 7.04 -13.82 -3.68
C LEU A 85 8.52 -14.16 -3.78
N TYR A 86 9.33 -13.30 -4.37
CA TYR A 86 10.78 -13.41 -4.36
C TYR A 86 11.33 -12.55 -3.24
N CYS A 87 11.81 -13.18 -2.16
CA CYS A 87 12.38 -12.50 -1.00
C CYS A 87 13.63 -13.23 -0.51
N THR A 88 14.41 -12.55 0.34
CA THR A 88 15.63 -13.06 1.00
C THR A 88 15.63 -12.64 2.46
N GLY A 89 16.60 -13.09 3.25
CA GLY A 89 16.77 -12.65 4.63
C GLY A 89 15.62 -13.08 5.54
N LYS A 90 15.21 -12.24 6.49
CA LYS A 90 14.25 -12.61 7.54
C LYS A 90 12.88 -13.04 6.98
N LEU A 91 12.40 -12.44 5.89
CA LEU A 91 11.14 -12.85 5.26
C LEU A 91 11.24 -14.26 4.67
N ALA A 92 12.36 -14.59 4.03
CA ALA A 92 12.57 -15.93 3.51
C ALA A 92 12.64 -16.97 4.64
N GLU A 93 13.27 -16.62 5.78
CA GLU A 93 13.31 -17.48 6.97
C GLU A 93 11.91 -17.74 7.56
N GLN A 94 11.03 -16.73 7.56
CA GLN A 94 9.64 -16.90 8.00
C GLN A 94 8.82 -17.82 7.08
N LEU A 95 9.23 -17.93 5.82
CA LEU A 95 8.51 -18.69 4.79
C LEU A 95 9.12 -20.05 4.48
N LYS A 96 10.24 -20.42 5.13
CA LYS A 96 11.01 -21.62 4.80
C LYS A 96 10.19 -22.91 4.85
N ASP A 97 9.31 -23.04 5.84
CA ASP A 97 8.49 -24.24 6.08
C ASP A 97 7.27 -24.32 5.15
N TYR A 98 7.00 -23.23 4.41
CA TYR A 98 5.88 -23.11 3.47
C TYR A 98 6.33 -23.18 2.01
N LYS A 99 7.63 -23.37 1.74
CA LYS A 99 8.15 -23.37 0.37
C LYS A 99 7.60 -24.56 -0.41
N ILE A 100 7.12 -24.29 -1.63
CA ILE A 100 6.68 -25.32 -2.57
C ILE A 100 7.72 -25.43 -3.68
N GLU A 101 8.09 -26.66 -4.02
CA GLU A 101 8.92 -26.96 -5.18
C GLU A 101 8.05 -27.42 -6.35
N ASN A 102 8.46 -27.06 -7.57
CA ASN A 102 7.86 -27.54 -8.83
C ASN A 102 6.39 -27.13 -9.11
N ASP A 103 5.87 -26.09 -8.44
CA ASP A 103 4.56 -25.49 -8.79
C ASP A 103 4.79 -24.27 -9.73
N PRO A 104 4.16 -24.23 -10.92
CA PRO A 104 4.37 -23.18 -11.91
C PRO A 104 3.63 -21.87 -11.62
N LEU A 105 2.73 -21.86 -10.63
CA LEU A 105 1.90 -20.71 -10.30
C LEU A 105 2.22 -20.09 -8.94
N ARG A 106 2.90 -20.81 -8.04
CA ARG A 106 3.25 -20.30 -6.72
C ARG A 106 4.53 -20.92 -6.20
N ASN A 107 5.24 -20.19 -5.35
CA ASN A 107 6.46 -20.65 -4.71
C ASN A 107 6.31 -20.91 -3.20
N TYR A 108 5.14 -20.62 -2.63
CA TYR A 108 4.81 -20.91 -1.23
C TYR A 108 3.37 -21.40 -1.07
N ASP A 109 3.14 -22.20 -0.03
CA ASP A 109 1.82 -22.58 0.44
C ASP A 109 1.18 -21.45 1.24
N TRP A 110 0.63 -20.48 0.51
CA TRP A 110 -0.07 -19.34 1.08
C TRP A 110 -1.26 -19.71 1.97
N GLN A 111 -1.90 -20.86 1.72
CA GLN A 111 -3.03 -21.33 2.52
C GLN A 111 -2.55 -21.86 3.87
N ALA A 112 -1.47 -22.66 3.87
CA ALA A 112 -0.84 -23.12 5.11
C ALA A 112 -0.28 -21.94 5.93
N TRP A 113 0.44 -21.02 5.29
CA TRP A 113 0.99 -19.84 5.99
C TRP A 113 -0.13 -19.02 6.64
N LYS A 114 -1.21 -18.74 5.91
CA LYS A 114 -2.35 -17.96 6.41
C LYS A 114 -3.03 -18.64 7.60
N ARG A 115 -3.26 -19.95 7.51
CA ARG A 115 -3.87 -20.75 8.58
C ARG A 115 -3.06 -20.65 9.87
N ASP A 116 -1.75 -20.77 9.76
CA ASP A 116 -0.86 -20.80 10.92
C ASP A 116 -0.65 -19.38 11.52
N ASN A 117 -0.79 -18.34 10.70
CA ASN A 117 -0.57 -16.93 11.07
C ASN A 117 -1.88 -16.14 11.31
N GLN A 118 -3.00 -16.81 11.54
CA GLN A 118 -4.31 -16.16 11.68
C GLN A 118 -4.36 -15.10 12.81
N LYS A 119 -3.67 -15.34 13.93
CA LYS A 119 -3.59 -14.36 15.04
C LYS A 119 -2.90 -13.07 14.61
N LEU A 120 -1.81 -13.19 13.85
CA LEU A 120 -1.04 -12.06 13.32
C LEU A 120 -1.89 -11.25 12.33
N ILE A 121 -2.57 -11.95 11.42
CA ILE A 121 -3.48 -11.35 10.44
C ILE A 121 -4.63 -10.60 11.12
N ASN A 122 -5.27 -11.21 12.13
CA ASN A 122 -6.38 -10.57 12.84
C ASN A 122 -5.92 -9.28 13.54
N LYS A 123 -4.76 -9.32 14.20
CA LYS A 123 -4.17 -8.14 14.83
C LYS A 123 -3.88 -7.03 13.81
N ALA A 124 -3.29 -7.36 12.66
CA ALA A 124 -3.03 -6.40 11.60
C ALA A 124 -4.32 -5.77 11.04
N ARG A 125 -5.39 -6.56 10.89
CA ARG A 125 -6.71 -6.08 10.46
C ARG A 125 -7.36 -5.16 11.47
N GLU A 126 -7.27 -5.47 12.75
CA GLU A 126 -7.75 -4.60 13.82
C GLU A 126 -7.01 -3.27 13.82
N GLN A 127 -5.67 -3.30 13.71
CA GLN A 127 -4.86 -2.09 13.59
C GLN A 127 -5.24 -1.25 12.37
N ALA A 128 -5.41 -1.88 11.20
CA ALA A 128 -5.81 -1.17 9.98
C ALA A 128 -7.17 -0.49 10.14
N LYS A 129 -8.15 -1.16 10.77
CA LYS A 129 -9.46 -0.56 11.07
C LYS A 129 -9.35 0.62 12.04
N GLN A 130 -8.50 0.53 13.06
CA GLN A 130 -8.27 1.65 13.97
C GLN A 130 -7.63 2.84 13.25
N GLU A 131 -6.64 2.59 12.39
CA GLU A 131 -6.00 3.63 11.59
C GLU A 131 -6.99 4.32 10.63
N GLU A 132 -7.83 3.55 9.96
CA GLU A 132 -8.89 4.08 9.08
C GLU A 132 -9.90 4.93 9.87
N LEU A 133 -10.33 4.48 11.05
CA LEU A 133 -11.23 5.24 11.91
C LEU A 133 -10.60 6.55 12.41
N ILE A 134 -9.32 6.53 12.79
CA ILE A 134 -8.58 7.73 13.20
C ILE A 134 -8.54 8.73 12.05
N GLU A 135 -8.20 8.28 10.85
CA GLU A 135 -8.15 9.13 9.66
C GLU A 135 -9.51 9.78 9.38
N ILE A 136 -10.61 9.02 9.44
CA ILE A 136 -11.97 9.55 9.26
C ILE A 136 -12.29 10.63 10.29
N VAL A 137 -11.96 10.40 11.57
CA VAL A 137 -12.22 11.37 12.66
C VAL A 137 -11.41 12.65 12.47
N GLU A 138 -10.15 12.54 12.06
CA GLU A 138 -9.30 13.69 11.75
C GLU A 138 -9.87 14.53 10.60
N TRP A 139 -10.34 13.89 9.53
CA TRP A 139 -11.02 14.57 8.42
C TRP A 139 -12.32 15.26 8.86
N ASP A 140 -13.11 14.63 9.74
CA ASP A 140 -14.35 15.21 10.28
C ASP A 140 -14.09 16.43 11.19
N ILE A 141 -12.99 16.42 11.96
CA ILE A 141 -12.55 17.57 12.75
C ILE A 141 -12.15 18.71 11.82
N LEU A 142 -11.27 18.44 10.85
CA LEU A 142 -10.77 19.43 9.90
C LEU A 142 -11.90 20.07 9.08
N ALA A 143 -12.89 19.27 8.66
CA ALA A 143 -14.05 19.76 7.94
C ALA A 143 -14.92 20.72 8.77
N ARG A 144 -15.08 20.45 10.07
CA ARG A 144 -15.81 21.34 11.00
C ARG A 144 -15.06 22.65 11.23
N GLU A 145 -13.76 22.58 11.52
CA GLU A 145 -12.93 23.77 11.72
C GLU A 145 -12.90 24.67 10.47
N THR A 146 -12.76 24.06 9.29
CA THR A 146 -12.80 24.78 8.02
C THR A 146 -14.15 25.48 7.83
N LYS A 147 -15.26 24.81 8.17
CA LYS A 147 -16.61 25.39 8.08
C LYS A 147 -16.79 26.58 9.03
N ASP A 148 -16.30 26.47 10.26
CA ASP A 148 -16.39 27.54 11.25
C ASP A 148 -15.52 28.75 10.86
N TYR A 149 -14.30 28.52 10.37
CA TYR A 149 -13.45 29.58 9.82
C TYR A 149 -14.13 30.31 8.64
N MET A 150 -14.71 29.56 7.70
CA MET A 150 -15.40 30.14 6.54
C MET A 150 -16.63 30.95 6.95
N LYS A 151 -17.39 30.49 7.95
CA LYS A 151 -18.53 31.22 8.52
C LYS A 151 -18.09 32.53 9.18
N ASN A 152 -16.99 32.50 9.93
CA ASN A 152 -16.47 33.66 10.66
C ASN A 152 -15.75 34.68 9.76
N SER A 153 -15.22 34.24 8.61
CA SER A 153 -14.55 35.11 7.62
C SER A 153 -15.50 35.73 6.58
N GLY A 154 -16.81 35.48 6.66
CA GLY A 154 -17.82 36.11 5.79
C GLY A 154 -17.85 35.58 4.35
N VAL A 155 -17.23 34.43 4.08
CA VAL A 155 -17.23 33.81 2.74
C VAL A 155 -18.53 33.04 2.51
N ILE A 156 -19.46 33.59 1.71
CA ILE A 156 -20.79 33.01 1.42
C ILE A 156 -20.72 32.09 0.18
N PHE A 157 -21.19 30.84 0.28
CA PHE A 157 -21.35 29.95 -0.88
C PHE A 157 -22.75 30.02 -1.50
N ILE A 158 -22.80 30.41 -2.78
CA ILE A 158 -23.96 30.27 -3.67
C ILE A 158 -23.87 28.89 -4.35
N LYS A 159 -24.26 27.83 -3.63
CA LYS A 159 -24.75 26.50 -4.10
C LYS A 159 -24.35 25.40 -3.13
N LYS A 160 -25.33 24.57 -2.76
CA LYS A 160 -25.11 23.25 -2.13
C LYS A 160 -24.53 22.28 -3.17
N PRO A 161 -23.42 21.57 -2.86
CA PRO A 161 -23.14 20.27 -3.44
C PRO A 161 -23.47 19.16 -2.43
N THR A 162 -23.96 18.05 -2.96
CA THR A 162 -23.90 16.71 -2.37
C THR A 162 -22.43 16.34 -2.18
N ILE A 163 -21.91 16.58 -0.98
CA ILE A 163 -20.51 16.94 -0.75
C ILE A 163 -19.57 15.75 -0.50
N VAL A 164 -20.05 14.62 0.01
CA VAL A 164 -19.14 13.65 0.65
C VAL A 164 -18.29 12.87 -0.37
N ASP A 165 -18.86 12.48 -1.52
CA ASP A 165 -18.12 11.69 -2.51
C ASP A 165 -17.30 12.56 -3.48
N GLU A 166 -17.79 13.75 -3.83
CA GLU A 166 -17.07 14.69 -4.69
C GLU A 166 -15.91 15.40 -3.95
N MET A 167 -16.02 15.62 -2.64
CA MET A 167 -14.94 16.24 -1.88
C MET A 167 -13.74 15.30 -1.72
N LYS A 168 -13.92 13.98 -1.60
CA LYS A 168 -12.78 13.05 -1.51
C LYS A 168 -11.89 13.11 -2.78
N CYS A 169 -12.53 13.15 -3.95
CA CYS A 169 -11.82 13.22 -5.23
C CYS A 169 -11.25 14.62 -5.54
N HIS A 170 -11.98 15.70 -5.18
CA HIS A 170 -11.56 17.07 -5.50
C HIS A 170 -10.59 17.68 -4.48
N LEU A 171 -10.66 17.28 -3.19
CA LEU A 171 -9.70 17.75 -2.18
C LEU A 171 -8.35 17.05 -2.33
N GLU A 172 -8.27 15.75 -2.65
CA GLU A 172 -6.98 15.11 -2.93
C GLU A 172 -6.22 15.83 -4.05
N PHE A 173 -6.93 16.26 -5.09
CA PHE A 173 -6.33 16.98 -6.20
C PHE A 173 -5.93 18.41 -5.78
N LYS A 174 -6.77 19.11 -5.02
CA LYS A 174 -6.50 20.50 -4.60
C LYS A 174 -5.47 20.60 -3.48
N LEU A 175 -5.44 19.69 -2.51
CA LEU A 175 -4.48 19.71 -1.41
C LEU A 175 -3.07 19.37 -1.90
N LYS A 176 -2.93 18.42 -2.84
CA LYS A 176 -1.65 18.14 -3.52
C LYS A 176 -1.16 19.36 -4.31
N VAL A 177 -2.05 20.07 -5.01
CA VAL A 177 -1.69 21.30 -5.75
C VAL A 177 -1.35 22.45 -4.79
N LEU A 178 -2.10 22.64 -3.70
CA LEU A 178 -1.85 23.72 -2.75
C LEU A 178 -0.54 23.50 -1.96
N ILE A 179 -0.27 22.26 -1.54
CA ILE A 179 0.97 21.87 -0.88
C ILE A 179 2.14 22.03 -1.87
N PHE A 180 1.99 21.61 -3.14
CA PHE A 180 3.01 21.83 -4.17
C PHE A 180 3.27 23.33 -4.39
N CYS A 181 2.23 24.16 -4.47
CA CYS A 181 2.37 25.61 -4.62
C CYS A 181 3.02 26.29 -3.41
N LEU A 182 2.69 25.85 -2.18
CA LEU A 182 3.28 26.36 -0.94
C LEU A 182 4.75 25.95 -0.79
N ILE A 183 5.09 24.71 -1.15
CA ILE A 183 6.48 24.23 -1.18
C ILE A 183 7.29 24.98 -2.25
N LEU A 184 6.72 25.21 -3.44
CA LEU A 184 7.39 25.94 -4.51
C LEU A 184 7.61 27.42 -4.16
N SER A 185 6.66 28.04 -3.45
CA SER A 185 6.80 29.44 -2.99
C SER A 185 7.77 29.56 -1.82
N PHE A 186 7.90 28.56 -0.94
CA PHE A 186 8.95 28.50 0.08
C PHE A 186 10.35 28.28 -0.53
N LEU A 187 10.47 27.40 -1.53
CA LEU A 187 11.74 27.11 -2.21
C LEU A 187 12.21 28.27 -3.09
N CYS A 188 11.29 28.95 -3.81
CA CYS A 188 11.62 30.17 -4.57
C CYS A 188 11.89 31.38 -3.66
N GLY A 189 11.48 31.35 -2.39
CA GLY A 189 11.68 32.43 -1.42
C GLY A 189 13.03 32.41 -0.68
N LEU A 190 13.83 31.34 -0.82
CA LEU A 190 15.11 31.16 -0.12
C LEU A 190 16.35 31.60 -0.94
N ILE A 191 16.16 32.24 -2.11
CA ILE A 191 17.22 32.97 -2.83
C ILE A 191 16.86 34.45 -2.88
N LYS A 192 17.09 35.13 -1.75
CA LYS A 192 17.38 36.56 -1.65
C LYS A 192 17.80 36.85 -0.20
N ILE A 193 19.10 36.73 0.06
CA ILE A 193 20.07 37.83 0.28
C ILE A 193 21.45 37.21 0.07
#